data_AF-A0A838QLZ9-F1
#
_entry.id   AF-A0A838QLZ9-F1
#
_cell.length_a   1.000
_cell.length_b   1.000
_cell.length_c   1.000
_cell.angle_alpha   90.00
_cell.angle_beta   90.00
_cell.angle_gamma   90.00
#
_symmetry.space_group_name_H-M   'P 1'
#
loop_
_entity.id
_entity.type
_entity.pdbx_description
1 polymer ?
#
loop_
_entity_poly.entity_id
_entity_poly.type
_entity_poly.pdbx_seq_one_letter_code
_entity_poly.pdbx_strand_id
1 'polypeptide(L)'
;MATAEGRTIAFVGPEAIDAAVLETFEYAGPEQDIVTETREFSAVCPYSGLPDFATLTIRYTPSDRCVELKSLKYYVTSYRNVGIFQ
;
A
#
# COMPACT_ATOMS: atom_id res chain seq x y z
N MET A 1 9.37 -25.41 3.65
CA MET A 1 8.39 -24.31 3.76
C MET A 1 7.53 -24.59 4.96
N ALA A 2 7.42 -23.68 5.92
CA ALA A 2 6.60 -23.88 7.11
C ALA A 2 5.13 -23.84 6.69
N THR A 3 4.50 -25.01 6.58
CA THR A 3 3.05 -25.14 6.44
C THR A 3 2.45 -24.91 7.81
N ALA A 4 1.80 -23.76 8.03
CA ALA A 4 1.03 -23.51 9.23
C ALA A 4 -0.08 -24.58 9.30
N GLU A 5 0.01 -25.48 10.27
CA GLU A 5 -0.93 -26.59 10.40
C GLU A 5 -2.35 -26.04 10.69
N GLY A 6 -3.19 -26.03 9.65
CA GLY A 6 -4.64 -26.16 9.75
C GLY A 6 -5.48 -24.89 9.95
N ARG A 7 -4.89 -23.69 10.06
CA ARG A 7 -5.67 -22.45 10.19
C ARG A 7 -5.22 -21.38 9.19
N THR A 8 -6.14 -20.99 8.32
CA THR A 8 -5.98 -19.87 7.39
C THR A 8 -7.07 -18.85 7.70
N ILE A 9 -6.71 -17.56 7.72
CA ILE A 9 -7.67 -16.46 7.79
C ILE A 9 -8.10 -16.12 6.36
N ALA A 10 -9.39 -15.84 6.14
CA ALA A 10 -9.88 -15.45 4.81
C ALA A 10 -9.26 -14.13 4.34
N PHE A 11 -8.90 -14.07 3.07
CA PHE A 11 -8.32 -12.90 2.41
C PHE A 11 -8.77 -12.81 0.96
N VAL A 12 -8.51 -11.68 0.32
CA VAL A 12 -8.83 -11.42 -1.09
C VAL A 12 -7.56 -11.40 -1.95
N GLY A 13 -7.72 -11.58 -3.26
CA GLY A 13 -6.61 -11.51 -4.19
C GLY A 13 -6.22 -10.07 -4.54
N PRO A 14 -5.09 -9.89 -5.26
CA PRO A 14 -4.56 -8.57 -5.66
C PRO A 14 -5.55 -7.69 -6.45
N GLU A 15 -6.55 -8.28 -7.09
CA GLU A 15 -7.63 -7.58 -7.78
C GLU A 15 -8.46 -6.66 -6.88
N ALA A 16 -8.40 -6.84 -5.55
CA ALA A 16 -9.07 -5.98 -4.58
C ALA A 16 -8.27 -4.71 -4.24
N ILE A 17 -7.03 -4.58 -4.72
CA ILE A 17 -6.24 -3.35 -4.56
C ILE A 17 -6.89 -2.25 -5.39
N ASP A 18 -7.32 -1.19 -4.72
CA ASP A 18 -8.05 -0.12 -5.36
C ASP A 18 -7.10 1.00 -5.79
N ALA A 19 -6.48 0.84 -6.95
CA ALA A 19 -5.64 1.88 -7.55
C ALA A 19 -6.43 3.08 -8.08
N ALA A 20 -7.73 2.92 -8.31
CA ALA A 20 -8.58 3.95 -8.91
C ALA A 20 -8.89 5.10 -7.93
N VAL A 21 -8.72 4.88 -6.62
CA VAL A 21 -8.86 5.95 -5.60
C VAL A 21 -7.73 6.96 -5.62
N LEU A 22 -6.60 6.69 -6.30
CA LEU A 22 -5.46 7.60 -6.32
C LEU A 22 -5.81 8.89 -7.07
N GLU A 23 -5.62 10.01 -6.37
CA GLU A 23 -5.84 11.36 -6.89
C GLU A 23 -4.50 12.10 -6.96
N THR A 24 -4.44 13.09 -7.84
CA THR A 24 -3.30 14.00 -7.94
C THR A 24 -3.76 15.44 -7.94
N PHE A 25 -2.87 16.35 -7.52
CA PHE A 25 -3.05 17.78 -7.64
C PHE A 25 -1.88 18.39 -8.42
N GLU A 26 -2.10 19.56 -9.02
CA GLU A 26 -1.06 20.28 -9.77
C GLU A 26 0.09 20.69 -8.84
N TYR A 27 1.31 20.53 -9.32
CA TYR A 27 2.52 20.89 -8.62
C TYR A 27 3.33 21.89 -9.44
N ALA A 28 3.42 23.12 -8.92
CA ALA A 28 4.22 24.21 -9.49
C ALA A 28 5.40 24.60 -8.59
N GLY A 29 5.81 23.70 -7.68
CA GLY A 29 6.92 23.92 -6.78
C GLY A 29 8.29 23.68 -7.45
N PRO A 30 9.40 23.91 -6.72
CA PRO A 30 10.73 23.61 -7.22
C PRO A 30 10.94 22.10 -7.41
N GLU A 31 11.94 21.73 -8.20
CA GLU A 31 12.41 20.34 -8.27
C GLU A 31 12.93 19.90 -6.88
N GLN A 32 12.19 19.00 -6.22
CA GLN A 32 12.53 18.49 -4.90
C GLN A 32 11.96 17.09 -4.69
N ASP A 33 12.60 16.30 -3.83
CA ASP A 33 12.05 15.03 -3.39
C ASP A 33 10.87 15.24 -2.44
N ILE A 34 9.74 14.61 -2.75
CA ILE A 34 8.66 14.39 -1.81
C ILE A 34 8.86 13.02 -1.18
N VAL A 35 8.98 12.99 0.15
CA VAL A 35 9.09 11.77 0.93
C VAL A 35 7.88 11.64 1.84
N THR A 36 7.14 10.55 1.69
CA THR A 36 6.04 10.16 2.58
C THR A 36 6.41 8.84 3.25
N GLU A 37 6.34 8.81 4.58
CA GLU A 37 6.54 7.60 5.38
C GLU A 37 5.26 7.27 6.14
N THR A 38 4.86 6.01 6.15
CA THR A 38 3.72 5.53 6.94
C THR A 38 3.97 4.14 7.50
N ARG A 39 3.45 3.89 8.71
CA ARG A 39 3.39 2.56 9.34
C ARG A 39 2.01 1.91 9.20
N GLU A 40 1.15 2.51 8.38
CA GLU A 40 -0.22 2.05 8.16
C GLU A 40 -0.31 0.99 7.05
N PHE A 41 0.80 0.69 6.36
CA PHE A 41 0.84 -0.38 5.38
C PHE A 41 0.76 -1.76 6.06
N SER A 42 -0.24 -2.52 5.67
CA SER A 42 -0.42 -3.91 6.05
C SER A 42 -1.03 -4.67 4.90
N ALA A 43 -0.60 -5.91 4.75
CA ALA A 43 -1.19 -6.90 3.86
C ALA A 43 -1.26 -8.23 4.64
N VAL A 44 -1.68 -9.31 3.98
CA VAL A 44 -1.67 -10.63 4.63
C VAL A 44 -0.82 -11.63 3.87
N CYS A 45 -0.23 -12.55 4.62
CA CYS A 45 0.54 -13.65 4.07
C CYS A 45 -0.36 -14.52 3.17
N PRO A 46 0.01 -14.78 1.89
CA PRO A 46 -0.83 -15.54 0.96
C PRO A 46 -0.94 -17.03 1.32
N TYR A 47 -0.17 -17.51 2.30
CA TYR A 47 -0.21 -18.89 2.78
C TYR A 47 -1.09 -19.07 4.03
N SER A 48 -1.12 -18.08 4.93
CA SER A 48 -1.78 -18.20 6.25
C SER A 48 -2.90 -17.18 6.49
N GLY A 49 -2.94 -16.08 5.73
CA GLY A 49 -3.84 -14.95 5.99
C GLY A 49 -3.49 -14.13 7.24
N LEU A 50 -2.34 -14.41 7.89
CA LEU A 50 -1.87 -13.61 9.01
C LEU A 50 -1.38 -12.24 8.50
N PRO A 51 -1.59 -11.17 9.27
CA PRO A 51 -1.21 -9.82 8.86
C PRO A 51 0.30 -9.61 8.93
N ASP A 52 0.84 -9.05 7.86
CA ASP A 52 2.18 -8.50 7.77
C ASP A 52 2.09 -6.98 7.89
N PHE A 53 3.05 -6.38 8.60
CA PHE A 53 3.14 -4.94 8.82
C PHE A 53 4.52 -4.45 8.39
N ALA A 54 4.58 -3.32 7.69
CA ALA A 54 5.84 -2.69 7.34
C ALA A 54 5.76 -1.17 7.43
N THR A 55 6.94 -0.55 7.58
CA THR A 55 7.08 0.89 7.32
C THR A 55 7.22 1.06 5.82
N LEU A 56 6.29 1.78 5.20
CA LEU A 56 6.31 2.11 3.78
C LEU A 56 6.89 3.53 3.60
N THR A 57 8.00 3.62 2.88
CA THR A 57 8.61 4.89 2.47
C THR A 57 8.44 5.07 0.97
N ILE A 58 7.73 6.12 0.57
CA ILE A 58 7.55 6.53 -0.83
C ILE A 58 8.35 7.80 -1.04
N ARG A 59 9.31 7.74 -1.99
CA ARG A 59 10.11 8.88 -2.41
C ARG A 59 9.95 9.07 -3.91
N TYR A 60 9.59 10.27 -4.33
CA TYR A 60 9.51 10.63 -5.73
C TYR A 60 9.80 12.12 -5.92
N THR A 61 10.26 12.49 -7.10
CA THR A 61 10.39 13.89 -7.54
C THR A 61 9.20 14.18 -8.47
N PRO A 62 8.20 14.98 -8.06
CA PRO A 62 7.07 15.34 -8.92
C PRO A 62 7.55 16.12 -10.15
N SER A 63 6.89 15.88 -11.29
CA SER A 63 7.07 16.72 -12.48
C SER A 63 6.07 17.88 -12.43
N ASP A 64 4.82 17.67 -12.87
CA ASP A 64 3.73 18.66 -12.88
C ASP A 64 2.62 18.34 -11.88
N ARG A 65 2.69 17.18 -11.21
CA ARG A 65 1.65 16.66 -10.31
C ARG A 65 2.23 15.97 -9.09
N CYS A 66 1.53 16.11 -7.98
CA CYS A 66 1.79 15.42 -6.73
C CYS A 66 0.64 14.47 -6.38
N VAL A 67 0.97 13.35 -5.74
CA VAL A 67 -0.01 12.41 -5.18
C VAL A 67 -0.70 13.07 -3.99
N GLU A 68 -2.03 13.03 -3.98
CA GLU A 68 -2.84 13.55 -2.87
C GLU A 68 -2.79 12.57 -1.68
N LEU A 69 -2.43 13.05 -0.48
CA LEU A 69 -2.12 12.19 0.66
C LEU A 69 -3.30 11.37 1.19
N LYS A 70 -4.54 11.89 1.13
CA LYS A 70 -5.73 11.15 1.57
C LYS A 70 -6.02 9.99 0.60
N SER A 71 -5.93 10.23 -0.70
CA SER A 71 -6.07 9.21 -1.75
C SER A 71 -5.01 8.12 -1.61
N LEU A 72 -3.76 8.50 -1.33
CA LEU A 72 -2.67 7.57 -1.04
C LEU A 72 -2.96 6.71 0.19
N LYS A 73 -3.55 7.28 1.24
CA LYS A 73 -3.96 6.54 2.43
C LYS A 73 -5.05 5.50 2.12
N TYR A 74 -6.05 5.85 1.29
CA TYR A 74 -7.06 4.88 0.84
C TYR A 74 -6.42 3.75 0.03
N TYR A 75 -5.53 4.09 -0.92
CA TYR A 75 -4.77 3.12 -1.70
C TYR A 75 -3.95 2.18 -0.80
N VAL A 76 -3.16 2.70 0.13
CA VAL A 76 -2.36 1.91 1.09
C VAL A 76 -3.25 1.02 1.96
N THR A 77 -4.41 1.53 2.39
CA THR A 77 -5.36 0.75 3.22
C THR A 77 -6.03 -0.37 2.43
N SER A 78 -6.17 -0.24 1.10
CA SER A 78 -6.79 -1.28 0.26
C SER A 78 -6.02 -2.62 0.31
N TYR A 79 -4.73 -2.60 0.66
CA TYR A 79 -3.90 -3.80 0.84
C TYR A 79 -4.25 -4.63 2.07
N ARG A 80 -4.96 -4.07 3.06
CA ARG A 80 -5.10 -4.66 4.41
C ARG A 80 -5.51 -6.13 4.45
N ASN A 81 -6.36 -6.56 3.52
CA ASN A 81 -6.86 -7.94 3.46
C ASN A 81 -6.38 -8.69 2.22
N VAL A 82 -5.39 -8.16 1.50
CA VAL A 82 -4.90 -8.71 0.24
C VAL A 82 -3.76 -9.68 0.51
N GLY A 83 -3.89 -10.90 0.01
CA GLY A 83 -2.83 -11.92 0.06
C GLY A 83 -1.73 -11.64 -0.96
N ILE A 84 -0.59 -11.09 -0.52
CA ILE A 84 0.57 -10.79 -1.38
C ILE A 84 1.90 -11.19 -0.75
N PHE A 85 2.88 -11.52 -1.59
CA PHE A 85 4.26 -11.67 -1.17
C PHE A 85 4.94 -10.28 -1.13
N GLN A 86 5.58 -9.95 -0.01
CA GLN A 86 6.29 -8.67 0.21
C GLN A 86 7.79 -8.82 -0.03
#